data_AF-A0A3N2Q9M4-F1
#
_entry.id   AF-A0A3N2Q9M4-F1
#
_cell.length_a   1.000
_cell.length_b   1.000
_cell.length_c   1.000
_cell.angle_alpha   90.00
_cell.angle_beta   90.00
_cell.angle_gamma   90.00
#
_symmetry.space_group_name_H-M   'P 1'
#
loop_
_entity.id
_entity.type
_entity.pdbx_description
1 polymer ?
#
loop_
_entity_poly.entity_id
_entity_poly.type
_entity_poly.pdbx_seq_one_letter_code
_entity_poly.pdbx_strand_id
1 'polypeptide(L)'
;MPSRRISIESSQAGHQQFVTLERSHSYHHHPRHGHHGHDHGYYRVSKDAWKELLERERQLRETNKALACKNEALKCENEALKCDLENARADLRRYQDLVSHLKRQIKALEDENCSLRRSLDCAREHSEKHHAEMEKLKQRLHKAEQEIKSLQARIKELLKEVKEGGSCLILELKRSIEEWKRRCYAYYDQNKSLRDAINERDCIIDKQRDRLTNYERILIRHGLIPRSD
;
A
#
# COMPACT_ATOMS: atom_id res chain seq x y z
N MET A 1 8.76 63.07 68.31
CA MET A 1 7.92 62.39 67.30
C MET A 1 8.24 60.90 67.36
N PRO A 2 7.33 60.02 67.81
CA PRO A 2 7.59 58.59 67.92
C PRO A 2 7.64 57.94 66.53
N SER A 3 8.67 57.14 66.27
CA SER A 3 8.87 56.43 65.01
C SER A 3 8.00 55.16 65.01
N ARG A 4 6.88 55.16 64.27
CA ARG A 4 6.03 53.97 64.07
C ARG A 4 6.69 53.06 63.04
N ARG A 5 7.10 51.86 63.44
CA ARG A 5 7.61 50.82 62.54
C ARG A 5 6.43 49.94 62.08
N ILE A 6 6.18 49.91 60.77
CA ILE A 6 5.14 49.07 60.15
C ILE A 6 5.82 47.81 59.57
N SER A 7 5.25 46.64 59.82
CA SER A 7 5.72 45.35 59.29
C SER A 7 4.67 44.77 58.33
N ILE A 8 5.13 44.08 57.28
CA ILE A 8 4.25 43.42 56.30
C ILE A 8 4.37 41.91 56.52
N GLU A 9 3.24 41.25 56.77
CA GLU A 9 3.17 39.78 56.87
C GLU A 9 2.19 39.24 55.82
N SER A 10 2.49 38.05 55.30
CA SER A 10 1.65 37.36 54.32
C SER A 10 0.75 36.37 55.05
N SER A 11 -0.57 36.53 54.92
CA SER A 11 -1.56 35.59 55.48
C SER A 11 -1.44 34.20 54.81
N GLN A 12 -1.93 33.14 55.46
CA GLN A 12 -1.90 31.76 54.94
C GLN A 12 -2.61 31.57 53.58
N ALA A 13 -3.42 32.55 53.15
CA ALA A 13 -4.04 32.59 51.82
C ALA A 13 -3.26 33.42 50.77
N GLY A 14 -2.05 33.93 51.09
CA GLY A 14 -1.17 34.63 50.15
C GLY A 14 -1.44 36.14 49.98
N HIS A 15 -2.37 36.72 50.74
CA HIS A 15 -2.61 38.17 50.73
C HIS A 15 -1.69 38.89 51.72
N GLN A 16 -1.06 39.99 51.26
CA GLN A 16 -0.23 40.85 52.10
C GLN A 16 -1.12 41.72 53.00
N GLN A 17 -0.92 41.64 54.31
CA GLN A 17 -1.66 42.43 55.29
C GLN A 17 -0.69 43.32 56.06
N PHE A 18 -1.02 44.61 56.16
CA PHE A 18 -0.24 45.57 56.95
C PHE A 18 -0.61 45.41 58.43
N VAL A 19 0.36 45.02 59.25
CA VAL A 19 0.16 44.86 60.69
C VAL A 19 0.97 45.92 61.42
N THR A 20 0.25 46.86 62.05
CA THR A 20 0.86 47.84 62.96
C THR A 20 1.08 47.18 64.31
N LEU A 21 2.34 47.01 64.70
CA LEU A 21 2.69 46.48 66.01
C LEU A 21 2.40 47.55 67.08
N GLU A 22 1.17 47.60 67.58
CA GLU A 22 0.84 48.43 68.75
C GLU A 22 1.46 47.80 69.99
N ARG A 23 2.68 48.23 70.34
CA ARG A 23 3.22 47.97 71.66
C ARG A 23 2.44 48.84 72.63
N SER A 24 1.63 48.21 73.48
CA SER A 24 0.91 48.83 74.58
C SER A 24 1.83 49.79 75.33
N HIS A 25 1.54 51.09 75.21
CA HIS A 25 2.31 52.13 75.85
C HIS A 25 1.92 52.15 77.33
N SER A 26 2.69 51.46 78.17
CA SER A 26 2.48 51.50 79.61
C SER A 26 2.90 52.87 80.14
N TYR A 27 1.91 53.61 80.66
CA TYR A 27 2.10 54.86 81.38
C TYR A 27 3.15 54.67 82.48
N HIS A 28 4.31 55.30 82.32
CA HIS A 28 5.30 55.41 83.38
C HIS A 28 4.78 56.41 84.42
N HIS A 29 4.08 55.91 85.43
CA HIS A 29 3.93 56.65 86.68
C HIS A 29 5.31 56.77 87.32
N HIS A 30 5.83 58.00 87.43
CA HIS A 30 6.98 58.30 88.26
C HIS A 30 6.60 58.10 89.73
N PRO A 31 7.13 57.09 90.44
CA PRO A 31 6.96 57.00 91.88
C PRO A 31 7.80 58.11 92.50
N ARG A 32 7.16 58.95 93.32
CA ARG A 32 7.86 59.94 94.14
C ARG A 32 8.89 59.21 95.01
N HIS A 33 10.11 59.72 94.98
CA HIS A 33 11.23 59.27 95.79
C HIS A 33 10.86 59.23 97.28
N GLY A 34 10.55 58.04 97.78
CA GLY A 34 10.78 57.69 99.17
C GLY A 34 12.26 57.34 99.30
N HIS A 35 12.98 58.08 100.13
CA HIS A 35 14.28 57.68 100.67
C HIS A 35 14.10 56.41 101.54
N HIS A 36 13.81 55.28 100.90
CA HIS A 36 14.14 54.00 101.48
C HIS A 36 15.62 53.82 101.23
N GLY A 37 16.39 53.86 102.32
CA GLY A 37 17.80 53.56 102.30
C GLY A 37 18.02 52.33 101.43
N HIS A 38 19.01 52.41 100.56
CA HIS A 38 19.63 51.21 100.02
C HIS A 38 20.14 50.42 101.23
N ASP A 39 19.26 49.60 101.79
CA ASP A 39 19.66 48.43 102.53
C ASP A 39 20.40 47.60 101.49
N HIS A 40 21.70 47.82 101.40
CA HIS A 40 22.61 46.87 100.81
C HIS A 40 22.50 45.65 101.72
N GLY A 41 21.47 44.84 101.47
CA GLY A 41 21.24 43.55 102.09
C GLY A 41 22.38 42.65 101.66
N TYR A 42 23.53 42.80 102.32
CA TYR A 42 24.60 41.85 102.25
C TYR A 42 24.06 40.58 102.91
N TYR A 43 23.58 39.65 102.10
CA TYR A 43 23.31 38.30 102.57
C TYR A 43 24.65 37.75 103.11
N ARG A 44 24.76 37.57 104.42
CA ARG A 44 25.89 36.86 105.03
C ARG A 44 25.75 35.39 104.70
N VAL A 45 26.33 35.01 103.57
CA VAL A 45 26.47 33.62 103.15
C VAL A 45 27.81 33.10 103.68
N SER A 46 27.85 31.86 104.18
CA SER A 46 29.11 31.24 104.55
C SER A 46 30.01 31.13 103.31
N LYS A 47 31.33 31.17 103.50
CA LYS A 47 32.28 31.06 102.38
C LYS A 47 32.06 29.81 101.53
N ASP A 48 31.58 28.72 102.15
CA ASP A 48 31.34 27.46 101.46
C ASP A 48 30.01 27.47 100.69
N ALA A 49 28.93 28.04 101.25
CA ALA A 49 27.68 28.22 100.51
C ALA A 49 27.85 29.17 99.30
N TRP A 50 28.75 30.15 99.37
CA TRP A 50 29.12 30.98 98.21
C TRP A 50 29.87 30.19 97.13
N LYS A 51 30.80 29.31 97.52
CA LYS A 51 31.50 28.43 96.56
C LYS A 51 30.55 27.45 95.88
N GLU A 52 29.62 26.85 96.62
CA GLU A 52 28.59 25.96 96.08
C GLU A 52 27.69 26.67 95.06
N LEU A 53 27.29 27.90 95.34
CA LEU A 53 26.53 28.72 94.40
C LEU A 53 27.32 29.03 93.12
N LEU A 54 28.62 29.37 93.24
CA LEU A 54 29.49 29.60 92.09
C LEU A 54 29.66 28.33 91.24
N GLU A 55 29.83 27.18 91.87
CA GLU A 55 29.97 25.89 91.19
C GLU A 55 28.69 25.49 90.47
N ARG A 56 27.53 25.65 91.13
CA ARG A 56 26.22 25.42 90.50
C ARG A 56 25.98 26.35 89.31
N GLU A 57 26.33 27.63 89.45
CA GLU A 57 26.21 28.60 88.38
C GLU A 57 27.15 28.27 87.20
N ARG A 58 28.36 27.77 87.48
CA ARG A 58 29.27 27.24 86.44
C ARG A 58 28.63 26.07 85.69
N GLN A 59 28.10 25.08 86.42
CA GLN A 59 27.43 23.91 85.84
C GLN A 59 26.19 24.30 85.02
N LEU A 60 25.40 25.27 85.49
CA LEU A 60 24.26 25.81 84.73
C LEU A 60 24.70 26.49 83.43
N ARG A 61 25.82 27.22 83.43
CA ARG A 61 26.36 27.81 82.19
C ARG A 61 26.89 26.76 81.23
N GLU A 62 27.55 25.73 81.72
CA GLU A 62 28.05 24.62 80.90
C GLU A 62 26.91 23.83 80.26
N THR A 63 25.88 23.50 81.03
CA THR A 63 24.68 22.82 80.53
C THR A 63 23.91 23.69 79.53
N ASN A 64 23.73 24.99 79.80
CA ASN A 64 23.11 25.92 78.85
C ASN A 64 23.92 26.03 77.55
N LYS A 65 25.25 26.08 77.61
CA LYS A 65 26.10 26.05 76.42
C LYS A 65 25.93 24.74 75.65
N ALA A 66 25.93 23.60 76.33
CA ALA A 66 25.74 22.30 75.69
C ALA A 66 24.35 22.18 75.03
N LEU A 67 23.30 22.68 75.67
CA LEU A 67 21.94 22.73 75.10
C LEU A 67 21.87 23.67 73.91
N ALA A 68 22.51 24.84 73.97
CA ALA A 68 22.58 25.76 72.83
C ALA A 68 23.28 25.10 71.63
N CYS A 69 24.41 24.42 71.83
CA CYS A 69 25.09 23.68 70.76
C CYS A 69 24.21 22.58 70.16
N LYS A 70 23.48 21.82 71.00
CA LYS A 70 22.53 20.80 70.52
C LYS A 70 21.39 21.42 69.72
N ASN A 71 20.84 22.54 70.17
CA ASN A 71 19.77 23.24 69.45
C ASN A 71 20.25 23.73 68.08
N GLU A 72 21.46 24.30 67.99
CA GLU A 72 22.02 24.69 66.69
C GLU A 72 22.27 23.49 65.79
N ALA A 73 22.79 22.38 66.32
CA ALA A 73 22.96 21.15 65.53
C ALA A 73 21.62 20.61 64.99
N LEU A 74 20.57 20.58 65.82
CA LEU A 74 19.23 20.14 65.42
C LEU A 74 18.59 21.10 64.40
N LYS A 75 18.86 22.41 64.47
CA LYS A 75 18.41 23.35 63.45
C LYS A 75 19.07 23.06 62.10
N CYS A 76 20.38 22.87 62.08
CA CYS A 76 21.11 22.51 60.85
C CYS A 76 20.59 21.21 60.25
N GLU A 77 20.34 20.18 61.08
CA GLU A 77 19.76 18.91 60.63
C GLU A 77 18.34 19.11 60.06
N ASN A 78 17.52 19.92 60.72
CA ASN A 78 16.16 20.22 60.25
C ASN A 78 16.17 20.96 58.90
N GLU A 79 17.12 21.88 58.69
CA GLU A 79 17.32 22.56 57.42
C GLU A 79 17.79 21.59 56.32
N ALA A 80 18.74 20.70 56.63
CA ALA A 80 19.18 19.67 55.69
C ALA A 80 18.01 18.75 55.25
N LEU A 81 17.21 18.26 56.21
CA LEU A 81 16.05 17.43 55.94
C LEU A 81 14.97 18.15 55.12
N LYS A 82 14.79 19.47 55.31
CA LYS A 82 13.90 20.28 54.47
C LYS A 82 14.39 20.36 53.04
N CYS A 83 15.68 20.61 52.83
CA CYS A 83 16.28 20.62 51.50
C CYS A 83 16.12 19.25 50.81
N ASP A 84 16.36 18.15 51.51
CA ASP A 84 16.19 16.81 50.98
C ASP A 84 14.73 16.51 50.61
N LEU A 85 13.78 16.94 51.44
CA LEU A 85 12.35 16.80 51.15
C LEU A 85 11.93 17.61 49.91
N GLU A 86 12.47 18.82 49.74
CA GLU A 86 12.21 19.65 48.55
C GLU A 86 12.79 19.01 47.29
N ASN A 87 14.01 18.47 47.36
CA ASN A 87 14.63 17.72 46.27
C ASN A 87 13.80 16.48 45.89
N ALA A 88 13.40 15.67 46.87
CA ALA A 88 12.56 14.49 46.64
C ALA A 88 11.20 14.86 46.02
N ARG A 89 10.61 16.00 46.41
CA ARG A 89 9.37 16.52 45.79
C ARG A 89 9.61 16.97 44.35
N ALA A 90 10.74 17.59 44.05
CA ALA A 90 11.09 17.98 42.68
C ALA A 90 11.27 16.74 41.79
N ASP A 91 11.95 15.71 42.27
CA ASP A 91 12.13 14.45 41.56
C ASP A 91 10.80 13.73 41.33
N LEU A 92 9.92 13.69 42.34
CA LEU A 92 8.58 13.11 42.19
C LEU A 92 7.81 13.78 41.04
N ARG A 93 7.87 15.10 40.91
CA ARG A 93 7.22 15.84 39.80
C ARG A 93 7.83 15.45 38.46
N ARG A 94 9.16 15.38 38.37
CA ARG A 94 9.87 14.94 37.16
C ARG A 94 9.45 13.55 36.73
N TYR A 95 9.34 12.61 37.68
CA TYR A 95 8.89 11.25 37.39
C TYR A 95 7.42 11.20 36.96
N GLN A 96 6.54 12.02 37.55
CA GLN A 96 5.15 12.12 37.12
C GLN A 96 5.02 12.64 35.68
N ASP A 97 5.82 13.63 35.31
CA ASP A 97 5.88 14.16 33.95
C ASP A 97 6.41 13.11 32.96
N LEU A 98 7.47 12.39 33.34
CA LEU A 98 8.04 11.31 32.53
C LEU A 98 7.04 10.18 32.31
N VAL A 99 6.35 9.73 33.37
CA VAL A 99 5.31 8.70 33.25
C VAL A 99 4.19 9.16 32.32
N SER A 100 3.77 10.42 32.42
CA SER A 100 2.74 10.99 31.56
C SER A 100 3.19 11.10 30.10
N HIS A 101 4.47 11.40 29.87
CA HIS A 101 5.08 11.41 28.54
C HIS A 101 5.12 9.99 27.93
N LEU A 102 5.63 9.01 28.69
CA LEU A 102 5.72 7.62 28.25
C LEU A 102 4.34 7.03 27.95
N LYS A 103 3.32 7.31 28.77
CA LYS A 103 1.94 6.90 28.49
C LYS A 103 1.41 7.44 27.16
N ARG A 104 1.73 8.70 26.83
CA ARG A 104 1.34 9.29 25.54
C ARG A 104 2.08 8.63 24.38
N GLN A 105 3.37 8.35 24.54
CA GLN A 105 4.15 7.65 23.51
C GLN A 105 3.64 6.22 23.27
N ILE A 106 3.34 5.46 24.33
CA ILE A 106 2.77 4.11 24.22
C ILE A 106 1.46 4.18 23.42
N LYS A 107 0.56 5.09 23.78
CA LYS A 107 -0.71 5.25 23.06
C LYS A 107 -0.52 5.61 21.58
N ALA A 108 0.40 6.52 21.27
CA ALA A 108 0.71 6.87 19.89
C ALA A 108 1.23 5.66 19.09
N LEU A 109 2.13 4.85 19.68
CA LEU A 109 2.64 3.63 19.07
C LEU A 109 1.56 2.55 18.92
N GLU A 110 0.61 2.46 19.84
CA GLU A 110 -0.55 1.57 19.73
C GLU A 110 -1.45 2.00 18.56
N ASP A 111 -1.75 3.28 18.44
CA ASP A 111 -2.54 3.85 17.34
C ASP A 111 -1.86 3.62 15.98
N GLU A 112 -0.55 3.84 15.89
CA GLU A 112 0.27 3.54 14.70
C GLU A 112 0.26 2.05 14.36
N ASN A 113 0.46 1.17 15.34
CA ASN A 113 0.37 -0.28 15.13
C ASN A 113 -1.01 -0.71 14.64
N CYS A 114 -2.08 -0.15 15.19
CA CYS A 114 -3.44 -0.40 14.72
C CYS A 114 -3.62 0.07 13.26
N SER A 115 -3.08 1.23 12.90
CA SER A 115 -3.11 1.75 11.53
C SER A 115 -2.37 0.83 10.56
N LEU A 116 -1.14 0.42 10.91
CA LEU A 116 -0.32 -0.49 10.12
C LEU A 116 -0.99 -1.86 9.93
N ARG A 117 -1.61 -2.41 10.97
CA ARG A 117 -2.38 -3.67 10.87
C ARG A 117 -3.52 -3.55 9.87
N ARG A 118 -4.33 -2.48 9.95
CA ARG A 118 -5.41 -2.26 8.97
C ARG A 118 -4.86 -2.10 7.56
N SER A 119 -3.76 -1.37 7.38
CA SER A 119 -3.12 -1.23 6.06
C SER A 119 -2.63 -2.56 5.52
N LEU A 120 -2.07 -3.43 6.38
CA LEU A 120 -1.61 -4.76 6.01
C LEU A 120 -2.79 -5.66 5.61
N ASP A 121 -3.89 -5.63 6.36
CA ASP A 121 -5.11 -6.37 6.04
C ASP A 121 -5.69 -5.94 4.69
N CYS A 122 -5.79 -4.63 4.43
CA CYS A 122 -6.20 -4.10 3.13
C CYS A 122 -5.27 -4.56 2.00
N ALA A 123 -3.95 -4.48 2.19
CA ALA A 123 -2.97 -4.92 1.20
C ALA A 123 -3.08 -6.42 0.92
N ARG A 124 -3.34 -7.23 1.95
CA ARG A 124 -3.58 -8.66 1.83
C ARG A 124 -4.83 -8.95 1.01
N GLU A 125 -5.95 -8.29 1.30
CA GLU A 125 -7.18 -8.45 0.50
C GLU A 125 -6.97 -8.10 -0.98
N HIS A 126 -6.24 -7.01 -1.25
CA HIS A 126 -5.90 -6.63 -2.63
C HIS A 126 -5.01 -7.69 -3.29
N SER A 127 -4.02 -8.22 -2.59
CA SER A 127 -3.16 -9.30 -3.09
C SER A 127 -3.97 -10.56 -3.42
N GLU A 128 -4.89 -10.97 -2.55
CA GLU A 128 -5.76 -12.12 -2.77
C GLU A 128 -6.68 -11.92 -3.98
N LYS A 129 -7.26 -10.72 -4.16
CA LYS A 129 -8.07 -10.37 -5.34
C LYS A 129 -7.24 -10.45 -6.63
N HIS A 130 -6.05 -9.87 -6.64
CA HIS A 130 -5.16 -9.92 -7.80
C HIS A 130 -4.70 -11.34 -8.10
N HIS A 131 -4.43 -12.17 -7.08
CA HIS A 131 -4.10 -13.57 -7.28
C HIS A 131 -5.26 -14.34 -7.95
N ALA A 132 -6.50 -14.14 -7.48
CA ALA A 132 -7.68 -14.75 -8.08
C ALA A 132 -7.91 -14.29 -9.53
N GLU A 133 -7.67 -13.01 -9.84
CA GLU A 133 -7.74 -12.49 -11.21
C GLU A 133 -6.65 -13.10 -12.12
N MET A 134 -5.43 -13.22 -11.61
CA MET A 134 -4.33 -13.86 -12.32
C MET A 134 -4.63 -15.32 -12.66
N GLU A 135 -5.21 -16.08 -11.73
CA GLU A 135 -5.61 -17.47 -12.00
C GLU A 135 -6.74 -17.55 -13.05
N LYS A 136 -7.72 -16.64 -13.01
CA LYS A 136 -8.75 -16.55 -14.07
C LYS A 136 -8.13 -16.24 -15.44
N LEU A 137 -7.17 -15.32 -15.49
CA LEU A 137 -6.47 -14.97 -16.74
C LEU A 137 -5.64 -16.13 -17.28
N LYS A 138 -4.91 -16.86 -16.42
CA LYS A 138 -4.19 -18.08 -16.81
C LYS A 138 -5.12 -19.14 -17.40
N GLN A 139 -6.28 -19.36 -16.79
CA GLN A 139 -7.27 -20.31 -17.32
C GLN A 139 -7.81 -19.88 -18.69
N ARG A 140 -8.08 -18.58 -18.87
CA ARG A 140 -8.51 -18.03 -20.17
C ARG A 140 -7.43 -18.16 -21.24
N LEU A 141 -6.17 -17.88 -20.89
CA LEU A 141 -5.02 -18.05 -21.76
C LEU A 141 -4.92 -19.52 -22.21
N HIS A 142 -5.01 -20.46 -21.28
CA HIS A 142 -4.92 -21.89 -21.59
C HIS A 142 -6.05 -22.35 -22.54
N LYS A 143 -7.29 -21.88 -22.33
CA LYS A 143 -8.40 -22.16 -23.24
C LYS A 143 -8.14 -21.62 -24.65
N ALA A 144 -7.68 -20.37 -24.75
CA ALA A 144 -7.33 -19.76 -26.04
C ALA A 144 -6.19 -20.52 -26.74
N GLU A 145 -5.17 -20.96 -26.00
CA GLU A 145 -4.09 -21.80 -26.55
C GLU A 145 -4.61 -23.15 -27.09
N GLN A 146 -5.56 -23.78 -26.39
CA GLN A 146 -6.20 -25.01 -26.87
C GLN A 146 -7.02 -24.77 -28.14
N GLU A 147 -7.77 -23.67 -28.21
CA GLU A 147 -8.52 -23.28 -29.41
C GLU A 147 -7.60 -23.00 -30.60
N ILE A 148 -6.48 -22.31 -30.38
CA ILE A 148 -5.48 -22.09 -31.44
C ILE A 148 -4.95 -23.43 -31.96
N LYS A 149 -4.63 -24.37 -31.06
CA LYS A 149 -4.16 -25.71 -31.46
C LYS A 149 -5.22 -26.48 -32.25
N SER A 150 -6.48 -26.45 -31.82
CA SER A 150 -7.57 -27.16 -32.52
C SER A 150 -7.85 -26.55 -33.89
N LEU A 151 -7.86 -25.22 -34.00
CA LEU A 151 -8.01 -24.51 -35.27
C LEU A 151 -6.84 -24.80 -36.21
N GLN A 152 -5.61 -24.82 -35.71
CA GLN A 152 -4.44 -25.22 -36.51
C GLN A 152 -4.55 -26.66 -37.03
N ALA A 153 -5.04 -27.59 -36.22
CA ALA A 153 -5.30 -28.97 -36.66
C ALA A 153 -6.37 -29.00 -37.75
N ARG A 154 -7.48 -28.27 -37.56
CA ARG A 154 -8.57 -28.20 -38.53
C ARG A 154 -8.12 -27.58 -39.86
N ILE A 155 -7.30 -26.53 -39.83
CA ILE A 155 -6.72 -25.93 -41.03
C ILE A 155 -5.85 -26.96 -41.78
N LYS A 156 -5.02 -27.73 -41.07
CA LYS A 156 -4.19 -28.78 -41.69
C LYS A 156 -5.05 -29.87 -42.35
N GLU A 157 -6.13 -30.30 -41.70
CA GLU A 157 -7.08 -31.26 -42.26
C GLU A 157 -7.74 -30.71 -43.53
N LEU A 158 -8.30 -29.50 -43.48
CA LEU A 158 -8.95 -28.87 -44.63
C LEU A 158 -7.98 -28.68 -45.79
N LEU A 159 -6.73 -28.27 -45.52
CA LEU A 159 -5.71 -28.17 -46.56
C LEU A 159 -5.41 -29.54 -47.20
N LYS A 160 -5.41 -30.61 -46.41
CA LYS A 160 -5.23 -31.98 -46.92
C LYS A 160 -6.44 -32.40 -47.77
N GLU A 161 -7.66 -32.18 -47.29
CA GLU A 161 -8.91 -32.48 -48.02
C GLU A 161 -8.97 -31.74 -49.37
N VAL A 162 -8.66 -30.44 -49.39
CA VAL A 162 -8.62 -29.64 -50.62
C VAL A 162 -7.56 -30.14 -51.59
N LYS A 163 -6.36 -30.49 -51.09
CA LYS A 163 -5.28 -31.00 -51.92
C LYS A 163 -5.63 -32.35 -52.52
N GLU A 164 -6.15 -33.28 -51.72
CA GLU A 164 -6.51 -34.63 -52.17
C GLU A 164 -7.72 -34.62 -53.10
N GLY A 165 -8.82 -33.97 -52.69
CA GLY A 165 -10.05 -33.87 -53.49
C GLY A 165 -9.84 -33.09 -54.79
N GLY A 166 -9.13 -31.95 -54.72
CA GLY A 166 -8.79 -31.16 -55.89
C GLY A 166 -7.90 -31.92 -56.88
N SER A 167 -6.90 -32.64 -56.38
CA SER A 167 -6.01 -33.41 -57.26
C SER A 167 -6.75 -34.58 -57.93
N CYS A 168 -7.65 -35.26 -57.22
CA CYS A 168 -8.49 -36.33 -57.81
C CYS A 168 -9.42 -35.80 -58.91
N LEU A 169 -10.18 -34.73 -58.63
CA LEU A 169 -11.11 -34.14 -59.60
C LEU A 169 -10.37 -33.63 -60.84
N ILE A 170 -9.21 -32.97 -60.65
CA ILE A 170 -8.39 -32.50 -61.78
C ILE A 170 -7.93 -33.68 -62.64
N LEU A 171 -7.51 -34.79 -62.04
CA LEU A 171 -7.07 -35.98 -62.78
C LEU A 171 -8.24 -36.62 -63.56
N GLU A 172 -9.41 -36.73 -62.95
CA GLU A 172 -10.62 -37.26 -63.60
C GLU A 172 -11.08 -36.39 -64.77
N LEU A 173 -11.09 -35.06 -64.59
CA LEU A 173 -11.43 -34.11 -65.65
C LEU A 173 -10.42 -34.16 -66.80
N LYS A 174 -9.11 -34.22 -66.49
CA LYS A 174 -8.06 -34.40 -67.51
C LYS A 174 -8.28 -35.67 -68.34
N ARG A 175 -8.54 -36.80 -67.67
CA ARG A 175 -8.82 -38.09 -68.32
C ARG A 175 -10.04 -38.00 -69.24
N SER A 176 -11.11 -37.36 -68.76
CA SER A 176 -12.35 -37.15 -69.54
C SER A 176 -12.08 -36.28 -70.77
N ILE A 177 -11.34 -35.18 -70.62
CA ILE A 177 -10.95 -34.31 -71.75
C ILE A 177 -10.16 -35.09 -72.79
N GLU A 178 -9.22 -35.94 -72.38
CA GLU A 178 -8.41 -36.77 -73.28
C GLU A 178 -9.25 -37.82 -74.02
N GLU A 179 -10.24 -38.43 -73.36
CA GLU A 179 -11.20 -39.31 -74.01
C GLU A 179 -12.03 -38.59 -75.06
N TRP A 180 -12.56 -37.41 -74.72
CA TRP A 180 -13.32 -36.60 -75.66
C TRP A 180 -12.48 -36.14 -76.84
N LYS A 181 -11.21 -35.74 -76.62
CA LYS A 181 -10.26 -35.44 -77.70
C LYS A 181 -10.08 -36.64 -78.62
N ARG A 182 -9.85 -37.84 -78.07
CA ARG A 182 -9.73 -39.08 -78.86
C ARG A 182 -10.98 -39.35 -79.70
N ARG A 183 -12.17 -39.20 -79.10
CA ARG A 183 -13.45 -39.34 -79.84
C ARG A 183 -13.58 -38.30 -80.95
N CYS A 184 -13.27 -37.04 -80.69
CA CYS A 184 -13.31 -35.98 -81.69
C CYS A 184 -12.39 -36.27 -82.88
N TYR A 185 -11.16 -36.73 -82.63
CA TYR A 185 -10.24 -37.13 -83.71
C TYR A 185 -10.78 -38.33 -84.50
N ALA A 186 -11.29 -39.36 -83.83
CA ALA A 186 -11.88 -40.51 -84.49
C ALA A 186 -13.08 -40.12 -85.38
N TYR A 187 -13.98 -39.25 -84.88
CA TYR A 187 -15.10 -38.73 -85.67
C TYR A 187 -14.64 -37.86 -86.84
N TYR A 188 -13.57 -37.07 -86.66
CA TYR A 188 -12.99 -36.27 -87.73
C TYR A 188 -12.41 -37.16 -88.83
N ASP A 189 -11.61 -38.16 -88.47
CA ASP A 189 -11.02 -39.12 -89.41
C ASP A 189 -12.09 -39.93 -90.15
N GLN A 190 -13.12 -40.38 -89.43
CA GLN A 190 -14.27 -41.07 -90.03
C GLN A 190 -15.01 -40.17 -91.03
N ASN A 191 -15.29 -38.91 -90.68
CA ASN A 191 -15.92 -37.95 -91.58
C ASN A 191 -15.06 -37.61 -92.80
N LYS A 192 -13.73 -37.62 -92.65
CA LYS A 192 -12.80 -37.42 -93.76
C LYS A 192 -12.85 -38.61 -94.70
N SER A 193 -12.72 -39.83 -94.17
CA SER A 193 -12.79 -41.07 -94.96
C SER A 193 -14.13 -41.21 -95.70
N LEU A 194 -15.24 -40.85 -95.05
CA LEU A 194 -16.56 -40.84 -95.70
C LEU A 194 -16.62 -39.83 -96.85
N ARG A 195 -16.07 -38.62 -96.68
CA ARG A 195 -15.98 -37.62 -97.75
C ARG A 195 -15.11 -38.10 -98.91
N ASP A 196 -13.95 -38.68 -98.62
CA ASP A 196 -13.07 -39.24 -99.65
C ASP A 196 -13.78 -40.35 -100.44
N ALA A 197 -14.51 -41.24 -99.76
CA ALA A 197 -15.29 -42.30 -100.40
C ALA A 197 -16.48 -41.77 -101.24
N ILE A 198 -17.12 -40.68 -100.82
CA ILE A 198 -18.16 -40.00 -101.63
C ILE A 198 -17.53 -39.42 -102.90
N ASN A 199 -16.42 -38.68 -102.77
CA ASN A 199 -15.72 -38.10 -103.93
C ASN A 199 -15.27 -39.18 -104.94
N GLU A 200 -14.80 -40.33 -104.45
CA GLU A 200 -14.43 -41.47 -105.30
C GLU A 200 -15.64 -42.01 -106.08
N ARG A 201 -16.80 -42.15 -105.41
CA ARG A 201 -18.05 -42.58 -106.04
C ARG A 201 -18.54 -41.57 -107.07
N ASP A 202 -18.47 -40.27 -106.76
CA ASP A 202 -18.84 -39.21 -107.69
C ASP A 202 -17.97 -39.25 -108.96
N CYS A 203 -16.66 -39.48 -108.82
CA CYS A 203 -15.76 -39.66 -109.97
C CYS A 203 -16.13 -40.88 -110.85
N ILE A 204 -16.59 -41.98 -110.24
CA ILE A 204 -17.09 -43.15 -110.99
C ILE A 204 -18.39 -42.81 -111.71
N ILE A 205 -19.32 -42.14 -111.01
CA ILE A 205 -20.61 -41.70 -111.58
C ILE A 205 -20.36 -40.75 -112.75
N ASP A 206 -19.45 -39.79 -112.63
CA ASP A 206 -19.09 -38.86 -113.70
C ASP A 206 -18.54 -39.61 -114.92
N LYS A 207 -17.61 -40.56 -114.72
CA LYS A 207 -17.13 -41.42 -115.82
C LYS A 207 -18.25 -42.23 -116.48
N GLN A 208 -19.22 -42.72 -115.70
CA GLN A 208 -20.38 -43.42 -116.25
C GLN A 208 -21.32 -42.46 -116.99
N ARG A 209 -21.51 -41.24 -116.47
CA ARG A 209 -22.31 -40.18 -117.08
C ARG A 209 -21.71 -39.73 -118.41
N ASP A 210 -20.39 -39.60 -118.50
CA ASP A 210 -19.65 -39.32 -119.74
C ASP A 210 -19.81 -40.45 -120.76
N ARG A 211 -19.73 -41.71 -120.31
CA ARG A 211 -20.00 -42.86 -121.18
C ARG A 211 -21.44 -42.86 -121.68
N LEU A 212 -22.41 -42.61 -120.80
CA LEU A 212 -23.82 -42.50 -121.14
C LEU A 212 -24.07 -41.38 -122.14
N THR A 213 -23.56 -40.17 -121.91
CA THR A 213 -23.68 -39.07 -122.88
C THR A 213 -23.02 -39.41 -124.22
N ASN A 214 -21.89 -40.14 -124.22
CA ASN A 214 -21.27 -40.59 -125.47
C ASN A 214 -22.14 -41.63 -126.20
N TYR A 215 -22.72 -42.60 -125.48
CA TYR A 215 -23.67 -43.55 -126.04
C TYR A 215 -24.94 -42.87 -126.56
N GLU A 216 -25.52 -41.93 -125.80
CA GLU A 216 -26.65 -41.11 -126.23
C GLU A 216 -26.33 -40.33 -127.50
N ARG A 217 -25.15 -39.70 -127.59
CA ARG A 217 -24.69 -39.02 -128.82
C ARG A 217 -24.62 -39.96 -130.02
N ILE A 218 -24.14 -41.19 -129.84
CA ILE A 218 -24.08 -42.20 -130.91
C ILE A 218 -25.50 -42.62 -131.30
N LEU A 219 -26.37 -42.93 -130.34
CA LEU A 219 -27.75 -43.37 -130.58
C LEU A 219 -28.60 -42.28 -131.27
N ILE A 220 -28.44 -41.01 -130.87
CA ILE A 220 -29.06 -39.85 -131.55
C ILE A 220 -28.55 -39.76 -133.00
N ARG A 221 -27.25 -39.95 -133.24
CA ARG A 221 -26.66 -39.90 -134.59
C ARG A 221 -27.19 -40.99 -135.51
N HIS A 222 -27.60 -42.13 -134.96
CA HIS A 222 -28.19 -43.26 -135.68
C HIS A 222 -29.74 -43.29 -135.66
N GLY A 223 -30.41 -42.25 -135.14
CA GLY A 223 -31.87 -42.11 -135.19
C GLY A 223 -32.67 -43.02 -134.25
N LEU A 224 -32.02 -43.63 -133.26
CA LEU A 224 -32.65 -44.62 -132.36
C LEU A 224 -33.31 -43.99 -131.12
N ILE A 225 -33.00 -42.72 -130.81
CA ILE A 225 -33.59 -41.96 -129.69
C ILE A 225 -33.81 -40.50 -130.14
N PRO A 226 -34.91 -39.82 -129.76
CA PRO A 226 -35.14 -38.41 -130.09
C PRO A 226 -34.07 -37.49 -129.48
N ARG A 227 -33.73 -36.39 -130.17
CA ARG A 227 -32.97 -35.30 -129.52
C ARG A 227 -33.85 -34.67 -128.45
N SER A 228 -33.43 -34.75 -127.20
CA SER A 228 -34.02 -33.96 -126.12
C SER A 228 -33.64 -32.48 -126.35
N ASP A 229 -34.65 -31.61 -126.44
CA ASP A 229 -34.51 -30.14 -126.48
C ASP A 229 -33.99 -29.58 -125.14
#